data_AF-A0A5C5XAQ5-F1
#
_entry.id   AF-A0A5C5XAQ5-F1
#
_cell.length_a   1.000
_cell.length_b   1.000
_cell.length_c   1.000
_cell.angle_alpha   90.00
_cell.angle_beta   90.00
_cell.angle_gamma   90.00
#
_symmetry.space_group_name_H-M   'P 1'
#
loop_
_entity.id
_entity.type
_entity.pdbx_description
1 polymer ?
#
loop_
_entity_poly.entity_id
_entity_poly.type
_entity_poly.pdbx_seq_one_letter_code
_entity_poly.pdbx_strand_id
1 'polypeptide(L)'
;MIFRLLERFEQTGISPRVENALVTCVPMRTESRFTISLFALAFCLISSLLVQATPAYAQGDGELIKEADLDFLKRKKFEYTKALGTTNITQADIALLTEYNRIQILQMSLKSQLRQLSKIREQLKRDLNLLAKPPARSVLLPLIIKHCEQLNEQPLPVRLNACLLITELNEEPPNIPKQIPATPFTGIADPLIAIISEKNQSEALKIIATNGLMRLCQDGSPKVDIRSRIADALIAQLKQPNLNEWYKRSLVEAVSQTSVLFDKTRTPYIVQTLAEILINPMEPWTVRAEAASGLGRTEMNREINLTLINYEIVRFAYEMGQQYNAKPNAPHWRLCAFRIYTAYQPEFSNSTALLTRVKSAPFTAYRAEIQGAYDVVLPLANGILKLPPPPGAKPVPPKVLSDLKAWLDANTPENDIIGPNTKPLKNP
;
A
#
# COMPACT_ATOMS: atom_id res chain seq x y z
N MET A 1 1.44 5.29 -13.43
CA MET A 1 1.36 4.10 -14.31
C MET A 1 0.76 2.89 -13.59
N ILE A 2 1.05 2.69 -12.29
CA ILE A 2 0.36 1.73 -11.39
C ILE A 2 -1.16 1.99 -11.26
N PHE A 3 -1.60 3.26 -11.27
CA PHE A 3 -3.03 3.61 -11.30
C PHE A 3 -3.79 3.11 -12.55
N ARG A 4 -3.13 2.94 -13.70
CA ARG A 4 -3.79 2.45 -14.94
C ARG A 4 -3.95 0.93 -15.00
N LEU A 5 -3.22 0.19 -14.16
CA LEU A 5 -3.38 -1.27 -14.06
C LEU A 5 -4.55 -1.63 -13.13
N LEU A 6 -4.78 -0.85 -12.06
CA LEU A 6 -5.91 -1.05 -11.16
C LEU A 6 -7.26 -0.64 -11.79
N GLU A 7 -7.29 0.38 -12.64
CA GLU A 7 -8.48 0.79 -13.40
C GLU A 7 -9.00 -0.30 -14.36
N ARG A 8 -8.12 -1.21 -14.82
CA ARG A 8 -8.53 -2.36 -15.65
C ARG A 8 -9.08 -3.54 -14.84
N PHE A 9 -8.80 -3.62 -13.54
CA PHE A 9 -9.33 -4.69 -12.69
C PHE A 9 -10.76 -4.39 -12.18
N GLU A 10 -11.17 -3.12 -12.14
CA GLU A 10 -12.56 -2.74 -11.79
C GLU A 10 -13.56 -2.93 -12.96
N GLN A 11 -13.09 -3.05 -14.21
CA GLN A 11 -13.96 -3.12 -15.39
C GLN A 11 -14.60 -4.49 -15.67
N THR A 12 -14.35 -5.53 -14.86
CA THR A 12 -15.00 -6.85 -15.02
C THR A 12 -16.14 -7.12 -14.04
N GLY A 13 -16.56 -6.13 -13.26
CA GLY A 13 -17.71 -6.24 -12.35
C GLY A 13 -18.99 -5.67 -12.98
N ILE A 14 -19.93 -6.56 -13.29
CA ILE A 14 -21.30 -6.29 -13.74
C ILE A 14 -21.91 -5.09 -12.99
N SER A 15 -22.28 -4.04 -13.73
CA SER A 15 -23.05 -2.90 -13.21
C SER A 15 -24.47 -3.34 -12.88
N PRO A 16 -25.01 -3.12 -11.67
CA PRO A 16 -26.45 -3.15 -11.48
C PRO A 16 -27.05 -1.90 -12.13
N ARG A 17 -27.76 -2.08 -13.25
CA ARG A 17 -28.73 -1.10 -13.74
C ARG A 17 -29.83 -0.98 -12.69
N VAL A 18 -29.99 0.22 -12.13
CA VAL A 18 -31.20 0.61 -11.42
C VAL A 18 -32.22 0.97 -12.50
N GLU A 19 -33.06 0.00 -12.88
CA GLU A 19 -34.28 0.27 -13.64
C GLU A 19 -35.47 0.18 -12.70
N ASN A 20 -36.22 1.28 -12.63
CA ASN A 20 -37.46 1.43 -11.90
C ASN A 20 -38.50 0.39 -12.37
N ALA A 21 -39.04 -0.41 -11.45
CA ALA A 21 -40.29 -1.11 -11.68
C ALA A 21 -41.13 -1.13 -10.40
N LEU A 22 -42.11 -0.23 -10.35
CA LEU A 22 -43.31 -0.34 -9.53
C LEU A 22 -44.07 -1.60 -9.94
N VAL A 23 -44.20 -2.59 -9.04
CA VAL A 23 -45.35 -3.50 -9.05
C VAL A 23 -45.73 -3.83 -7.60
N THR A 24 -46.92 -3.40 -7.24
CA THR A 24 -47.71 -3.75 -6.05
C THR A 24 -47.98 -5.25 -5.95
N CYS A 25 -47.95 -5.83 -4.75
CA CYS A 25 -48.88 -6.89 -4.36
C CYS A 25 -49.10 -6.96 -2.84
N VAL A 26 -50.36 -7.21 -2.50
CA VAL A 26 -51.10 -7.10 -1.23
C VAL A 26 -50.88 -8.33 -0.32
N PRO A 27 -51.11 -8.27 1.01
CA PRO A 27 -50.68 -9.28 1.97
C PRO A 27 -51.74 -10.37 2.21
N MET A 28 -51.31 -11.56 2.66
CA MET A 28 -52.15 -12.50 3.40
C MET A 28 -51.44 -13.06 4.63
N ARG A 29 -52.11 -12.84 5.78
CA ARG A 29 -52.01 -13.60 7.05
C ARG A 29 -52.44 -15.06 6.80
N THR A 30 -52.07 -16.09 7.57
CA THR A 30 -52.36 -16.31 9.00
C THR A 30 -51.59 -17.50 9.61
N GLU A 31 -51.15 -17.30 10.87
CA GLU A 31 -51.15 -18.20 12.05
C GLU A 31 -50.31 -19.50 12.10
N SER A 32 -49.21 -19.51 12.87
CA SER A 32 -49.04 -19.95 14.28
C SER A 32 -48.62 -21.43 14.36
N ARG A 33 -47.59 -21.87 15.11
CA ARG A 33 -47.23 -21.62 16.51
C ARG A 33 -45.73 -21.94 16.72
N PHE A 34 -45.03 -21.14 17.53
CA PHE A 34 -44.30 -21.55 18.74
C PHE A 34 -43.37 -20.41 19.18
N THR A 35 -43.89 -19.64 20.13
CA THR A 35 -43.14 -18.78 21.04
C THR A 35 -42.15 -19.60 21.85
N ILE A 36 -40.88 -19.22 21.86
CA ILE A 36 -40.07 -18.95 23.06
C ILE A 36 -38.80 -18.21 22.61
N SER A 37 -38.48 -17.13 23.33
CA SER A 37 -37.26 -16.30 23.26
C SER A 37 -37.26 -15.09 22.31
N LEU A 38 -38.29 -14.24 22.43
CA LEU A 38 -38.23 -12.85 21.95
C LEU A 38 -37.51 -11.88 22.92
N PHE A 39 -36.95 -12.38 24.03
CA PHE A 39 -36.25 -11.56 25.03
C PHE A 39 -34.71 -11.66 24.98
N ALA A 40 -34.14 -12.64 24.27
CA ALA A 40 -32.69 -12.73 24.09
C ALA A 40 -32.17 -12.02 22.82
N LEU A 41 -33.04 -11.75 21.84
CA LEU A 41 -32.66 -11.10 20.58
C LEU A 41 -32.75 -9.56 20.62
N ALA A 42 -33.50 -8.99 21.57
CA ALA A 42 -33.62 -7.54 21.71
C ALA A 42 -32.42 -6.90 22.43
N PHE A 43 -31.66 -7.64 23.25
CA PHE A 43 -30.47 -7.11 23.90
C PHE A 43 -29.20 -7.21 23.02
N CYS A 44 -29.04 -8.27 22.22
CA CYS A 44 -27.87 -8.39 21.34
C CYS A 44 -27.90 -7.43 20.11
N LEU A 45 -29.08 -6.95 19.71
CA LEU A 45 -29.22 -5.97 18.63
C LEU A 45 -29.12 -4.51 19.10
N ILE A 46 -29.20 -4.24 20.42
CA ILE A 46 -29.04 -2.89 20.96
C ILE A 46 -27.63 -2.69 21.54
N SER A 47 -26.95 -3.75 21.99
CA SER A 47 -25.53 -3.67 22.40
C SER A 47 -24.55 -3.53 21.24
N SER A 48 -24.94 -3.87 20.01
CA SER A 48 -24.14 -3.71 18.79
C SER A 48 -24.40 -2.38 18.04
N LEU A 49 -25.38 -1.60 18.49
CA LEU A 49 -25.74 -0.27 17.98
C LEU A 49 -25.28 0.88 18.90
N LEU A 50 -24.61 0.57 20.01
CA LEU A 50 -24.05 1.54 20.96
C LEU A 50 -22.53 1.37 21.15
N VAL A 51 -21.82 0.85 20.15
CA VAL A 51 -20.45 1.32 19.93
C VAL A 51 -20.61 2.64 19.22
N GLN A 52 -20.23 3.73 19.87
CA GLN A 52 -20.11 5.04 19.24
C GLN A 52 -19.08 4.97 18.10
N ALA A 53 -19.49 4.45 16.96
CA ALA A 53 -18.94 4.86 15.69
C ALA A 53 -19.46 6.29 15.51
N THR A 54 -18.65 7.27 15.90
CA THR A 54 -18.67 8.52 15.15
C THR A 54 -18.57 8.10 13.68
N PRO A 55 -19.59 8.36 12.83
CA PRO A 55 -19.45 8.02 11.43
C PRO A 55 -18.14 8.65 10.96
N ALA A 56 -17.30 7.94 10.22
CA ALA A 56 -16.09 8.53 9.63
C ALA A 56 -16.37 9.77 8.75
N TYR A 57 -17.66 10.08 8.53
CA TYR A 57 -18.22 11.26 7.88
C TYR A 57 -18.61 12.42 8.82
N ALA A 58 -18.58 12.24 10.15
CA ALA A 58 -19.07 13.19 11.15
C ALA A 58 -17.96 13.83 12.00
N GLN A 59 -16.76 13.95 11.43
CA GLN A 59 -15.69 14.77 12.03
C GLN A 59 -15.76 16.18 11.40
N GLY A 60 -15.74 17.19 12.27
CA GLY A 60 -15.58 18.63 12.00
C GLY A 60 -16.13 19.14 10.68
N ASP A 61 -17.39 19.59 10.66
CA ASP A 61 -18.04 20.23 9.52
C ASP A 61 -17.83 21.76 9.45
N GLY A 62 -16.93 22.27 10.29
CA GLY A 62 -16.55 23.68 10.35
C GLY A 62 -15.63 24.07 9.20
N GLU A 63 -16.01 25.10 8.46
CA GLU A 63 -15.16 25.74 7.48
C GLU A 63 -14.00 26.46 8.20
N LEU A 64 -12.75 26.16 7.83
CA LEU A 64 -11.54 26.70 8.46
C LEU A 64 -11.14 28.07 7.89
N ILE A 65 -11.74 28.46 6.77
CA ILE A 65 -11.64 29.78 6.13
C ILE A 65 -13.03 30.19 5.63
N LYS A 66 -13.19 31.43 5.19
CA LYS A 66 -14.43 31.95 4.62
C LYS A 66 -14.34 32.01 3.10
N GLU A 67 -15.47 31.98 2.39
CA GLU A 67 -15.49 32.13 0.93
C GLU A 67 -14.85 33.45 0.46
N ALA A 68 -15.00 34.53 1.24
CA ALA A 68 -14.38 35.82 0.97
C ALA A 68 -12.84 35.76 0.92
N ASP A 69 -12.22 34.78 1.59
CA ASP A 69 -10.78 34.59 1.57
C ASP A 69 -10.30 34.11 0.19
N LEU A 70 -11.16 33.51 -0.64
CA LEU A 70 -10.80 33.07 -2.00
C LEU A 70 -10.49 34.23 -2.95
N ASP A 71 -11.00 35.44 -2.66
CA ASP A 71 -10.64 36.63 -3.43
C ASP A 71 -9.20 37.08 -3.16
N PHE A 72 -8.60 36.67 -2.04
CA PHE A 72 -7.16 36.84 -1.84
C PHE A 72 -6.36 36.05 -2.88
N LEU A 73 -6.71 34.77 -3.12
CA LEU A 73 -6.02 33.92 -4.09
C LEU A 73 -6.06 34.52 -5.50
N LYS A 74 -7.23 35.03 -5.91
CA LYS A 74 -7.39 35.67 -7.22
C LYS A 74 -6.52 36.92 -7.35
N ARG A 75 -6.56 37.81 -6.34
CA ARG A 75 -5.83 39.08 -6.36
C ARG A 75 -4.32 38.91 -6.28
N LYS A 76 -3.84 37.91 -5.53
CA LYS A 76 -2.42 37.70 -5.25
C LYS A 76 -1.73 36.65 -6.11
N LYS A 77 -2.44 36.09 -7.10
CA LYS A 77 -1.93 35.03 -7.97
C LYS A 77 -0.64 35.41 -8.70
N PHE A 78 -0.54 36.64 -9.19
CA PHE A 78 0.62 37.11 -9.93
C PHE A 78 1.85 37.23 -9.02
N GLU A 79 1.71 37.91 -7.88
CA GLU A 79 2.79 38.05 -6.90
C GLU A 79 3.21 36.69 -6.34
N TYR A 80 2.25 35.79 -6.09
CA TYR A 80 2.52 34.42 -5.66
C TYR A 80 3.38 33.67 -6.68
N THR A 81 3.00 33.71 -7.97
CA THR A 81 3.74 33.05 -9.04
C THR A 81 5.15 33.63 -9.20
N LYS A 82 5.30 34.95 -9.04
CA LYS A 82 6.62 35.61 -9.04
C LYS A 82 7.47 35.15 -7.85
N ALA A 83 6.88 35.07 -6.65
CA ALA A 83 7.56 34.61 -5.44
C ALA A 83 8.00 33.14 -5.53
N LEU A 84 7.22 32.27 -6.18
CA LEU A 84 7.62 30.89 -6.46
C LEU A 84 8.87 30.82 -7.34
N GLY A 85 8.96 31.70 -8.33
CA GLY A 85 10.01 31.68 -9.36
C GLY A 85 11.33 32.34 -8.96
N THR A 86 11.41 33.01 -7.81
CA THR A 86 12.60 33.76 -7.39
C THR A 86 13.68 32.85 -6.80
N THR A 87 14.95 33.17 -7.06
CA THR A 87 16.11 32.54 -6.41
C THR A 87 16.53 33.27 -5.12
N ASN A 88 16.06 34.51 -4.94
CA ASN A 88 16.33 35.32 -3.75
C ASN A 88 14.99 35.64 -3.09
N ILE A 89 14.60 34.83 -2.12
CA ILE A 89 13.31 34.97 -1.43
C ILE A 89 13.42 35.99 -0.29
N THR A 90 12.54 36.98 -0.28
CA THR A 90 12.48 37.99 0.78
C THR A 90 11.51 37.59 1.89
N GLN A 91 11.55 38.29 3.03
CA GLN A 91 10.58 38.06 4.11
C GLN A 91 9.13 38.33 3.67
N ALA A 92 8.92 39.30 2.78
CA ALA A 92 7.61 39.60 2.21
C ALA A 92 7.12 38.45 1.31
N ASP A 93 8.02 37.86 0.52
CA ASP A 93 7.70 36.68 -0.29
C ASP A 93 7.33 35.50 0.60
N ILE A 94 8.08 35.25 1.69
CA ILE A 94 7.77 34.17 2.64
C ILE A 94 6.37 34.37 3.26
N ALA A 95 6.03 35.59 3.70
CA ALA A 95 4.72 35.90 4.25
C ALA A 95 3.60 35.67 3.22
N LEU A 96 3.81 36.10 1.98
CA LEU A 96 2.88 35.90 0.87
C LEU A 96 2.69 34.41 0.55
N LEU A 97 3.78 33.66 0.40
CA LEU A 97 3.76 32.23 0.12
C LEU A 97 3.04 31.45 1.22
N THR A 98 3.27 31.83 2.49
CA THR A 98 2.63 31.24 3.66
C THR A 98 1.12 31.45 3.63
N GLU A 99 0.67 32.70 3.52
CA GLU A 99 -0.77 33.00 3.56
C GLU A 99 -1.51 32.47 2.33
N TYR A 100 -0.89 32.55 1.15
CA TYR A 100 -1.48 32.01 -0.07
C TYR A 100 -1.66 30.49 0.03
N ASN A 101 -0.65 29.74 0.50
CA ASN A 101 -0.76 28.28 0.65
C ASN A 101 -1.72 27.88 1.75
N ARG A 102 -1.78 28.64 2.86
CA ARG A 102 -2.79 28.45 3.90
C ARG A 102 -4.20 28.50 3.31
N ILE A 103 -4.56 29.59 2.62
CA ILE A 103 -5.90 29.71 2.01
C ILE A 103 -6.10 28.66 0.91
N GLN A 104 -5.09 28.42 0.06
CA GLN A 104 -5.19 27.46 -1.03
C GLN A 104 -5.44 26.02 -0.56
N ILE A 105 -4.89 25.61 0.58
CA ILE A 105 -5.12 24.28 1.16
C ILE A 105 -6.43 24.26 1.95
N LEU A 106 -6.63 25.24 2.84
CA LEU A 106 -7.79 25.26 3.72
C LEU A 106 -9.11 25.50 2.97
N GLN A 107 -9.10 26.00 1.72
CA GLN A 107 -10.31 26.04 0.92
C GLN A 107 -10.94 24.65 0.71
N MET A 108 -10.18 23.57 0.91
CA MET A 108 -10.74 22.22 0.90
C MET A 108 -11.80 21.99 2.00
N SER A 109 -11.81 22.77 3.09
CA SER A 109 -12.87 22.69 4.11
C SER A 109 -14.17 23.40 3.71
N LEU A 110 -14.15 24.26 2.67
CA LEU A 110 -15.34 25.00 2.24
C LEU A 110 -16.35 24.06 1.58
N LYS A 111 -17.62 24.16 1.97
CA LYS A 111 -18.68 23.32 1.41
C LYS A 111 -18.82 23.49 -0.11
N SER A 112 -18.62 24.71 -0.61
CA SER A 112 -18.65 25.03 -2.04
C SER A 112 -17.50 24.42 -2.85
N GLN A 113 -16.42 23.98 -2.18
CA GLN A 113 -15.22 23.44 -2.83
C GLN A 113 -15.11 21.91 -2.79
N LEU A 114 -16.04 21.20 -2.14
CA LEU A 114 -15.99 19.73 -1.99
C LEU A 114 -15.95 18.98 -3.34
N ARG A 115 -16.52 19.56 -4.40
CA ARG A 115 -16.47 18.98 -5.77
C ARG A 115 -15.16 19.28 -6.50
N GLN A 116 -14.31 20.14 -5.95
CA GLN A 116 -13.08 20.62 -6.58
C GLN A 116 -11.80 20.17 -5.85
N LEU A 117 -11.89 19.31 -4.84
CA LEU A 117 -10.76 18.89 -4.01
C LEU A 117 -9.56 18.38 -4.82
N SER A 118 -9.80 17.52 -5.82
CA SER A 118 -8.76 17.02 -6.71
C SER A 118 -8.13 18.17 -7.53
N LYS A 119 -8.93 19.09 -8.06
CA LYS A 119 -8.44 20.25 -8.82
C LYS A 119 -7.57 21.17 -7.95
N ILE A 120 -7.94 21.39 -6.69
CA ILE A 120 -7.16 22.18 -5.73
C ILE A 120 -5.81 21.52 -5.48
N ARG A 121 -5.79 20.21 -5.20
CA ARG A 121 -4.56 19.42 -5.00
C ARG A 121 -3.65 19.46 -6.24
N GLU A 122 -4.22 19.18 -7.42
CA GLU A 122 -3.46 19.17 -8.68
C GLU A 122 -2.90 20.56 -9.02
N GLN A 123 -3.59 21.64 -8.67
CA GLN A 123 -3.07 23.00 -8.84
C GLN A 123 -1.84 23.24 -7.96
N LEU A 124 -1.90 22.90 -6.67
CA LEU A 124 -0.77 23.00 -5.75
C LEU A 124 0.43 22.19 -6.25
N LYS A 125 0.21 20.94 -6.68
CA LYS A 125 1.26 20.08 -7.24
C LYS A 125 1.88 20.69 -8.49
N ARG A 126 1.08 21.25 -9.40
CA ARG A 126 1.58 21.94 -10.60
C ARG A 126 2.45 23.14 -10.24
N ASP A 127 2.00 23.97 -9.31
CA ASP A 127 2.75 25.16 -8.89
C ASP A 127 4.10 24.79 -8.27
N LEU A 128 4.13 23.77 -7.41
CA LEU A 128 5.36 23.27 -6.79
C LEU A 128 6.34 22.65 -7.81
N ASN A 129 5.83 21.86 -8.75
CA ASN A 129 6.69 21.14 -9.68
C ASN A 129 7.18 22.00 -10.85
N LEU A 130 6.35 22.95 -11.33
CA LEU A 130 6.65 23.72 -12.53
C LEU A 130 7.20 25.13 -12.23
N LEU A 131 6.78 25.75 -11.12
CA LEU A 131 7.07 27.16 -10.85
C LEU A 131 8.04 27.34 -9.68
N ALA A 132 7.89 26.57 -8.61
CA ALA A 132 8.69 26.75 -7.39
C ALA A 132 10.18 26.43 -7.62
N LYS A 133 11.03 27.45 -7.43
CA LYS A 133 12.49 27.29 -7.35
C LYS A 133 12.91 26.74 -5.97
N PRO A 134 14.14 26.21 -5.83
CA PRO A 134 14.57 25.57 -4.58
C PRO A 134 14.34 26.40 -3.29
N PRO A 135 14.61 27.73 -3.25
CA PRO A 135 14.39 28.53 -2.03
C PRO A 135 12.92 28.65 -1.63
N ALA A 136 12.02 28.85 -2.60
CA ALA A 136 10.58 28.88 -2.33
C ALA A 136 10.07 27.49 -1.91
N ARG A 137 10.56 26.44 -2.57
CA ARG A 137 10.16 25.06 -2.25
C ARG A 137 10.55 24.65 -0.83
N SER A 138 11.77 24.97 -0.38
CA SER A 138 12.21 24.64 0.98
C SER A 138 11.34 25.28 2.07
N VAL A 139 10.75 26.45 1.78
CA VAL A 139 9.78 27.11 2.67
C VAL A 139 8.41 26.44 2.58
N LEU A 140 7.95 26.14 1.38
CA LEU A 140 6.58 25.65 1.15
C LEU A 140 6.34 24.22 1.61
N LEU A 141 7.29 23.30 1.41
CA LEU A 141 7.05 21.88 1.69
C LEU A 141 6.65 21.62 3.16
N PRO A 142 7.35 22.15 4.18
CA PRO A 142 6.88 22.03 5.57
C PRO A 142 5.55 22.75 5.86
N LEU A 143 5.30 23.90 5.22
CA LEU A 143 4.06 24.66 5.44
C LEU A 143 2.84 23.91 4.90
N ILE A 144 2.96 23.26 3.74
CA ILE A 144 1.89 22.45 3.16
C ILE A 144 1.49 21.35 4.13
N ILE A 145 2.45 20.63 4.70
CA ILE A 145 2.19 19.60 5.71
C ILE A 145 1.44 20.21 6.90
N LYS A 146 1.95 21.30 7.47
CA LYS A 146 1.33 22.01 8.60
C LYS A 146 -0.12 22.42 8.32
N HIS A 147 -0.44 22.85 7.10
CA HIS A 147 -1.80 23.23 6.72
C HIS A 147 -2.68 22.01 6.44
N CYS A 148 -2.14 20.93 5.88
CA CYS A 148 -2.86 19.67 5.72
C CYS A 148 -3.24 19.06 7.08
N GLU A 149 -2.40 19.17 8.11
CA GLU A 149 -2.71 18.70 9.47
C GLU A 149 -3.93 19.38 10.07
N GLN A 150 -4.21 20.63 9.71
CA GLN A 150 -5.42 21.34 10.14
C GLN A 150 -6.70 20.74 9.56
N LEU A 151 -6.59 19.98 8.47
CA LEU A 151 -7.70 19.28 7.82
C LEU A 151 -7.97 17.90 8.44
N ASN A 152 -7.22 17.48 9.47
CA ASN A 152 -7.36 16.14 10.06
C ASN A 152 -8.74 15.87 10.68
N GLU A 153 -9.43 16.92 11.14
CA GLU A 153 -10.78 16.84 11.71
C GLU A 153 -11.88 17.02 10.67
N GLN A 154 -11.57 17.18 9.38
CA GLN A 154 -12.56 17.40 8.32
C GLN A 154 -13.21 16.10 7.84
N PRO A 155 -14.30 16.15 7.03
CA PRO A 155 -14.88 14.96 6.44
C PRO A 155 -13.87 14.14 5.61
N LEU A 156 -14.06 12.83 5.58
CA LEU A 156 -13.15 11.87 4.93
C LEU A 156 -12.65 12.29 3.53
N PRO A 157 -13.49 12.81 2.59
CA PRO A 157 -13.00 13.26 1.28
C PRO A 157 -11.93 14.34 1.33
N VAL A 158 -12.03 15.28 2.29
CA VAL A 158 -11.06 16.36 2.50
C VAL A 158 -9.75 15.78 3.02
N ARG A 159 -9.83 14.94 4.05
CA ARG A 159 -8.67 14.25 4.64
C ARG A 159 -7.94 13.39 3.62
N LEU A 160 -8.67 12.67 2.76
CA LEU A 160 -8.08 11.85 1.68
C LEU A 160 -7.25 12.72 0.73
N ASN A 161 -7.77 13.88 0.33
CA ASN A 161 -7.05 14.79 -0.56
C ASN A 161 -5.85 15.46 0.12
N ALA A 162 -5.96 15.79 1.41
CA ALA A 162 -4.85 16.31 2.20
C ALA A 162 -3.73 15.27 2.34
N CYS A 163 -4.07 14.02 2.69
CA CYS A 163 -3.12 12.92 2.78
C CYS A 163 -2.46 12.66 1.41
N LEU A 164 -3.23 12.60 0.33
CA LEU A 164 -2.68 12.49 -1.03
C LEU A 164 -1.71 13.62 -1.35
N LEU A 165 -2.06 14.86 -1.03
CA LEU A 165 -1.16 16.01 -1.23
C LEU A 165 0.18 15.80 -0.51
N ILE A 166 0.16 15.38 0.76
CA ILE A 166 1.37 15.07 1.53
C ILE A 166 2.19 13.99 0.81
N THR A 167 1.55 12.88 0.38
CA THR A 167 2.27 11.78 -0.30
C THR A 167 2.91 12.16 -1.65
N GLU A 168 2.38 13.19 -2.30
CA GLU A 168 2.81 13.66 -3.62
C GLU A 168 3.89 14.76 -3.56
N LEU A 169 4.30 15.19 -2.36
CA LEU A 169 5.36 16.19 -2.19
C LEU A 169 6.73 15.67 -2.64
N ASN A 170 7.50 16.55 -3.27
CA ASN A 170 8.81 16.28 -3.83
C ASN A 170 9.83 17.34 -3.40
N GLU A 171 11.04 16.92 -3.01
CA GLU A 171 12.20 17.82 -2.86
C GLU A 171 12.62 18.33 -4.24
N GLU A 172 12.70 17.39 -5.18
CA GLU A 172 13.10 17.64 -6.55
C GLU A 172 11.99 17.16 -7.51
N PRO A 173 11.49 18.04 -8.40
CA PRO A 173 10.47 17.69 -9.36
C PRO A 173 11.09 16.78 -10.43
N PRO A 174 10.25 16.04 -11.17
CA PRO A 174 10.76 15.20 -12.24
C PRO A 174 11.41 16.06 -13.34
N ASN A 175 12.55 15.61 -13.85
CA ASN A 175 13.16 16.19 -15.05
C ASN A 175 12.79 15.34 -16.27
N ILE A 176 11.66 15.66 -16.89
CA ILE A 176 11.10 14.89 -18.02
C ILE A 176 12.11 14.77 -19.18
N PRO A 177 12.77 15.86 -19.66
CA PRO A 177 13.74 15.75 -20.74
C PRO A 177 14.93 14.84 -20.44
N LYS A 178 15.40 14.82 -19.19
CA LYS A 178 16.53 13.98 -18.75
C LYS A 178 16.11 12.62 -18.20
N GLN A 179 14.81 12.30 -18.22
CA GLN A 179 14.24 11.08 -17.63
C GLN A 179 14.62 10.86 -16.15
N ILE A 180 14.85 11.96 -15.40
CA ILE A 180 15.14 11.87 -13.96
C ILE A 180 13.79 11.88 -13.23
N PRO A 181 13.49 10.86 -12.40
CA PRO A 181 12.27 10.83 -11.62
C PRO A 181 12.25 11.93 -10.54
N ALA A 182 11.08 12.17 -9.95
CA ALA A 182 10.95 13.09 -8.83
C ALA A 182 11.48 12.46 -7.53
N THR A 183 12.18 13.24 -6.71
CA THR A 183 12.65 12.81 -5.39
C THR A 183 11.59 13.15 -4.34
N PRO A 184 10.97 12.17 -3.65
CA PRO A 184 9.97 12.40 -2.59
C PRO A 184 10.51 13.29 -1.46
N PHE A 185 9.63 14.12 -0.86
CA PHE A 185 10.01 14.93 0.31
C PHE A 185 10.19 14.08 1.57
N THR A 186 11.39 14.08 2.14
CA THR A 186 11.71 13.29 3.34
C THR A 186 10.87 13.71 4.56
N GLY A 187 10.48 14.98 4.63
CA GLY A 187 9.64 15.52 5.71
C GLY A 187 8.23 14.93 5.80
N ILE A 188 7.81 14.10 4.84
CA ILE A 188 6.50 13.41 4.89
C ILE A 188 6.52 12.19 5.82
N ALA A 189 7.69 11.67 6.20
CA ALA A 189 7.79 10.43 6.97
C ALA A 189 6.99 10.47 8.27
N ASP A 190 7.19 11.49 9.10
CA ASP A 190 6.55 11.58 10.42
C ASP A 190 5.03 11.80 10.32
N PRO A 191 4.51 12.74 9.50
CA PRO A 191 3.07 12.89 9.28
C PRO A 191 2.40 11.60 8.80
N LEU A 192 3.02 10.88 7.86
CA LEU A 192 2.43 9.64 7.33
C LEU A 192 2.51 8.48 8.35
N ILE A 193 3.58 8.39 9.13
CA ILE A 193 3.69 7.45 10.27
C ILE A 193 2.58 7.74 11.29
N ALA A 194 2.32 9.01 11.62
CA ALA A 194 1.25 9.39 12.53
C ALA A 194 -0.13 8.93 12.01
N ILE A 195 -0.41 9.13 10.72
CA ILE A 195 -1.67 8.69 10.10
C ILE A 195 -1.86 7.17 10.20
N ILE A 196 -0.85 6.35 9.89
CA ILE A 196 -1.01 4.89 9.98
C ILE A 196 -1.12 4.42 11.44
N SER A 197 -0.47 5.12 12.36
CA SER A 197 -0.43 4.78 13.79
C SER A 197 -1.73 5.12 14.52
N GLU A 198 -2.51 6.07 14.01
CA GLU A 198 -3.78 6.49 14.59
C GLU A 198 -4.79 5.32 14.61
N LYS A 199 -5.36 5.04 15.78
CA LYS A 199 -6.15 3.82 16.02
C LYS A 199 -7.49 3.85 15.29
N ASN A 200 -8.17 5.00 15.34
CA ASN A 200 -9.52 5.16 14.78
C ASN A 200 -9.49 5.72 13.35
N GLN A 201 -8.32 5.69 12.70
CA GLN A 201 -8.14 6.19 11.36
C GLN A 201 -8.78 5.27 10.32
N SER A 202 -9.48 5.85 9.35
CA SER A 202 -9.99 5.11 8.19
C SER A 202 -8.85 4.36 7.48
N GLU A 203 -9.06 3.08 7.20
CA GLU A 203 -8.09 2.26 6.46
C GLU A 203 -7.76 2.85 5.08
N ALA A 204 -8.69 3.55 4.43
CA ALA A 204 -8.42 4.24 3.16
C ALA A 204 -7.31 5.30 3.30
N LEU A 205 -7.33 6.05 4.42
CA LEU A 205 -6.27 7.01 4.74
C LEU A 205 -4.96 6.32 5.09
N LYS A 206 -5.02 5.20 5.82
CA LYS A 206 -3.84 4.40 6.14
C LYS A 206 -3.19 3.83 4.89
N ILE A 207 -3.96 3.32 3.93
CA ILE A 207 -3.45 2.81 2.64
C ILE A 207 -2.71 3.91 1.87
N ILE A 208 -3.29 5.11 1.78
CA ILE A 208 -2.63 6.24 1.10
C ILE A 208 -1.31 6.57 1.80
N ALA A 209 -1.32 6.69 3.12
CA ALA A 209 -0.12 6.99 3.89
C ALA A 209 0.95 5.89 3.74
N THR A 210 0.57 4.62 3.80
CA THR A 210 1.45 3.47 3.55
C THR A 210 2.08 3.53 2.16
N ASN A 211 1.30 3.86 1.12
CA ASN A 211 1.83 4.01 -0.24
C ASN A 211 2.79 5.21 -0.34
N GLY A 212 2.55 6.31 0.38
CA GLY A 212 3.47 7.44 0.46
C GLY A 212 4.79 7.09 1.15
N LEU A 213 4.74 6.31 2.23
CA LEU A 213 5.92 5.79 2.92
C LEU A 213 6.72 4.81 2.05
N MET A 214 6.01 3.93 1.34
CA MET A 214 6.61 3.02 0.35
C MET A 214 7.34 3.81 -0.73
N ARG A 215 6.67 4.82 -1.31
CA ARG A 215 7.25 5.72 -2.31
C ARG A 215 8.49 6.43 -1.79
N LEU A 216 8.46 6.95 -0.55
CA LEU A 216 9.61 7.60 0.07
C LEU A 216 10.82 6.65 0.17
N CYS A 217 10.60 5.40 0.53
CA CYS A 217 11.66 4.39 0.64
C CYS A 217 12.17 3.89 -0.71
N GLN A 218 11.30 3.80 -1.72
CA GLN A 218 11.62 3.28 -3.05
C GLN A 218 12.26 4.33 -3.97
N ASP A 219 11.63 5.49 -4.09
CA ASP A 219 12.04 6.55 -5.03
C ASP A 219 12.93 7.61 -4.35
N GLY A 220 12.94 7.64 -3.02
CA GLY A 220 13.78 8.54 -2.23
C GLY A 220 15.07 7.87 -1.76
N SER A 221 15.87 8.64 -1.05
CA SER A 221 17.06 8.13 -0.34
C SER A 221 17.04 8.55 1.14
N PRO A 222 15.95 8.26 1.89
CA PRO A 222 15.92 8.56 3.31
C PRO A 222 17.05 7.82 4.04
N LYS A 223 17.58 8.47 5.07
CA LYS A 223 18.59 7.89 5.95
C LYS A 223 18.06 6.61 6.62
N VAL A 224 18.97 5.73 7.02
CA VAL A 224 18.64 4.43 7.62
C VAL A 224 17.75 4.58 8.85
N ASP A 225 17.96 5.59 9.69
CA ASP A 225 17.12 5.85 10.87
C ASP A 225 15.65 6.13 10.49
N ILE A 226 15.41 6.87 9.41
CA ILE A 226 14.05 7.13 8.90
C ILE A 226 13.45 5.84 8.36
N ARG A 227 14.22 5.07 7.56
CA ARG A 227 13.77 3.78 7.02
C ARG A 227 13.38 2.80 8.12
N SER A 228 14.18 2.70 9.19
CA SER A 228 13.88 1.85 10.34
C SER A 228 12.60 2.27 11.04
N ARG A 229 12.39 3.58 11.30
CA ARG A 229 11.13 4.06 11.92
C ARG A 229 9.91 3.75 11.05
N ILE A 230 10.04 3.88 9.73
CA ILE A 230 8.97 3.52 8.78
C ILE A 230 8.68 2.01 8.87
N ALA A 231 9.71 1.18 8.80
CA ALA A 231 9.56 -0.27 8.90
C ALA A 231 8.91 -0.69 10.22
N ASP A 232 9.34 -0.11 11.35
CA ASP A 232 8.80 -0.39 12.68
C ASP A 232 7.31 -0.01 12.76
N ALA A 233 6.93 1.15 12.22
CA ALA A 233 5.54 1.59 12.19
C ALA A 233 4.65 0.68 11.32
N LEU A 234 5.13 0.28 10.14
CA LEU A 234 4.40 -0.63 9.26
C LEU A 234 4.24 -2.03 9.86
N ILE A 235 5.30 -2.57 10.47
CA ILE A 235 5.27 -3.88 11.14
C ILE A 235 4.38 -3.84 12.39
N ALA A 236 4.36 -2.73 13.12
CA ALA A 236 3.42 -2.55 14.23
C ALA A 236 1.96 -2.60 13.77
N GLN A 237 1.65 -2.06 12.59
CA GLN A 237 0.31 -2.21 12.00
C GLN A 237 0.02 -3.66 11.61
N LEU A 238 0.96 -4.37 10.97
CA LEU A 238 0.79 -5.78 10.58
C LEU A 238 0.45 -6.72 11.75
N LYS A 239 0.84 -6.36 12.98
CA LYS A 239 0.53 -7.11 14.21
C LYS A 239 -0.90 -6.91 14.71
N GLN A 240 -1.65 -5.95 14.16
CA GLN A 240 -3.03 -5.71 14.57
C GLN A 240 -3.95 -6.84 14.06
N PRO A 241 -4.88 -7.32 14.90
CA PRO A 241 -5.85 -8.32 14.46
C PRO A 241 -6.86 -7.70 13.49
N ASN A 242 -7.46 -8.54 12.64
CA ASN A 242 -8.62 -8.20 11.79
C ASN A 242 -8.42 -7.03 10.81
N LEU A 243 -7.20 -6.83 10.30
CA LEU A 243 -6.97 -5.87 9.21
C LEU A 243 -7.69 -6.29 7.93
N ASN A 244 -8.22 -5.31 7.18
CA ASN A 244 -8.67 -5.57 5.83
C ASN A 244 -7.53 -6.11 4.94
N GLU A 245 -7.84 -7.09 4.10
CA GLU A 245 -6.89 -7.75 3.21
C GLU A 245 -6.10 -6.76 2.34
N TRP A 246 -6.75 -5.73 1.80
CA TRP A 246 -6.09 -4.75 0.93
C TRP A 246 -5.09 -3.89 1.70
N TYR A 247 -5.46 -3.46 2.90
CA TYR A 247 -4.55 -2.70 3.75
C TYR A 247 -3.37 -3.57 4.19
N LYS A 248 -3.64 -4.81 4.60
CA LYS A 248 -2.58 -5.76 4.96
C LYS A 248 -1.62 -6.02 3.81
N ARG A 249 -2.11 -6.21 2.58
CA ARG A 249 -1.27 -6.35 1.39
C ARG A 249 -0.42 -5.10 1.14
N SER A 250 -1.00 -3.90 1.23
CA SER A 250 -0.28 -2.63 1.08
C SER A 250 0.83 -2.49 2.13
N LEU A 251 0.59 -2.89 3.38
CA LEU A 251 1.61 -2.92 4.43
C LEU A 251 2.75 -3.88 4.10
N VAL A 252 2.44 -5.12 3.68
CA VAL A 252 3.45 -6.12 3.27
C VAL A 252 4.31 -5.59 2.13
N GLU A 253 3.67 -4.97 1.11
CA GLU A 253 4.36 -4.37 -0.02
C GLU A 253 5.32 -3.26 0.43
N ALA A 254 4.83 -2.34 1.26
CA ALA A 254 5.59 -1.21 1.78
C ALA A 254 6.77 -1.63 2.66
N VAL A 255 6.58 -2.60 3.58
CA VAL A 255 7.62 -3.12 4.48
C VAL A 255 8.84 -3.58 3.69
N SER A 256 8.61 -4.28 2.59
CA SER A 256 9.68 -4.84 1.76
C SER A 256 10.36 -3.81 0.83
N GLN A 257 9.87 -2.57 0.77
CA GLN A 257 10.57 -1.46 0.08
C GLN A 257 11.45 -0.63 1.04
N THR A 258 11.32 -0.81 2.35
CA THR A 258 12.05 0.02 3.32
C THR A 258 13.57 -0.16 3.25
N SER A 259 14.06 -1.30 2.75
CA SER A 259 15.49 -1.60 2.58
C SER A 259 16.28 -1.39 3.88
N VAL A 260 15.83 -2.05 4.95
CA VAL A 260 16.54 -2.13 6.23
C VAL A 260 16.92 -3.58 6.47
N LEU A 261 18.21 -3.86 6.58
CA LEU A 261 18.70 -5.22 6.75
C LEU A 261 18.49 -5.75 8.17
N PHE A 262 18.87 -4.97 9.18
CA PHE A 262 18.84 -5.36 10.59
C PHE A 262 18.24 -4.27 11.46
N ASP A 263 17.62 -4.69 12.56
CA ASP A 263 17.28 -3.79 13.67
C ASP A 263 18.51 -3.50 14.56
N LYS A 264 18.28 -2.79 15.66
CA LYS A 264 19.33 -2.49 16.67
C LYS A 264 19.89 -3.74 17.36
N THR A 265 19.17 -4.86 17.34
CA THR A 265 19.58 -6.14 17.93
C THR A 265 20.25 -7.07 16.93
N ARG A 266 20.52 -6.59 15.70
CA ARG A 266 21.06 -7.38 14.59
C ARG A 266 20.13 -8.50 14.12
N THR A 267 18.82 -8.34 14.35
CA THR A 267 17.78 -9.25 13.88
C THR A 267 17.29 -8.82 12.49
N PRO A 268 17.24 -9.71 11.48
CA PRO A 268 16.71 -9.39 10.15
C PRO A 268 15.18 -9.38 10.13
N TYR A 269 14.61 -8.49 10.94
CA TYR A 269 13.20 -8.46 11.31
C TYR A 269 12.24 -8.27 10.12
N ILE A 270 12.67 -7.58 9.05
CA ILE A 270 11.88 -7.45 7.82
C ILE A 270 11.73 -8.80 7.12
N VAL A 271 12.85 -9.48 6.89
CA VAL A 271 12.87 -10.80 6.25
C VAL A 271 12.07 -11.80 7.09
N GLN A 272 12.27 -11.79 8.40
CA GLN A 272 11.52 -12.62 9.34
C GLN A 272 10.01 -12.38 9.23
N THR A 273 9.58 -11.11 9.30
CA THR A 273 8.15 -10.75 9.25
C THR A 273 7.50 -11.21 7.94
N LEU A 274 8.17 -11.02 6.80
CA LEU A 274 7.63 -11.44 5.50
C LEU A 274 7.55 -12.97 5.39
N ALA A 275 8.54 -13.68 5.89
CA ALA A 275 8.52 -15.14 5.89
C ALA A 275 7.45 -15.72 6.82
N GLU A 276 7.26 -15.15 8.01
CA GLU A 276 6.17 -15.52 8.93
C GLU A 276 4.80 -15.33 8.26
N ILE A 277 4.61 -14.25 7.50
CA ILE A 277 3.38 -14.02 6.73
C ILE A 277 3.24 -15.03 5.60
N LEU A 278 4.31 -15.32 4.85
CA LEU A 278 4.29 -16.28 3.73
C LEU A 278 3.83 -17.67 4.18
N ILE A 279 4.31 -18.14 5.34
CA ILE A 279 4.05 -19.50 5.80
C ILE A 279 2.75 -19.64 6.60
N ASN A 280 2.15 -18.54 7.05
CA ASN A 280 0.95 -18.58 7.88
C ASN A 280 -0.28 -18.97 7.04
N PRO A 281 -0.87 -20.16 7.22
CA PRO A 281 -2.00 -20.62 6.43
C PRO A 281 -3.30 -19.84 6.73
N MET A 282 -3.34 -19.09 7.83
CA MET A 282 -4.48 -18.24 8.18
C MET A 282 -4.47 -16.90 7.42
N GLU A 283 -3.38 -16.56 6.76
CA GLU A 283 -3.31 -15.36 5.95
C GLU A 283 -3.98 -15.54 4.58
N PRO A 284 -4.64 -14.49 4.04
CA PRO A 284 -5.18 -14.53 2.69
C PRO A 284 -4.09 -14.83 1.66
N TRP A 285 -4.45 -15.59 0.60
CA TRP A 285 -3.52 -15.97 -0.48
C TRP A 285 -2.80 -14.78 -1.10
N THR A 286 -3.49 -13.65 -1.27
CA THR A 286 -2.93 -12.41 -1.83
C THR A 286 -1.88 -11.78 -0.93
N VAL A 287 -2.06 -11.87 0.39
CA VAL A 287 -1.13 -11.34 1.40
C VAL A 287 0.12 -12.23 1.46
N ARG A 288 -0.06 -13.55 1.49
CA ARG A 288 1.05 -14.53 1.41
C ARG A 288 1.85 -14.37 0.12
N ALA A 289 1.17 -14.17 -1.02
CA ALA A 289 1.83 -13.96 -2.30
C ALA A 289 2.61 -12.64 -2.35
N GLU A 290 2.06 -11.55 -1.81
CA GLU A 290 2.78 -10.29 -1.68
C GLU A 290 4.05 -10.44 -0.82
N ALA A 291 3.98 -11.26 0.24
CA ALA A 291 5.14 -11.55 1.08
C ALA A 291 6.22 -12.35 0.33
N ALA A 292 5.83 -13.33 -0.51
CA ALA A 292 6.77 -14.03 -1.41
C ALA A 292 7.49 -13.04 -2.35
N SER A 293 6.74 -12.14 -3.02
CA SER A 293 7.33 -11.08 -3.85
C SER A 293 8.27 -10.18 -3.03
N GLY A 294 7.83 -9.79 -1.83
CA GLY A 294 8.61 -9.00 -0.87
C GLY A 294 9.95 -9.62 -0.49
N LEU A 295 9.99 -10.93 -0.21
CA LEU A 295 11.21 -11.69 0.07
C LEU A 295 12.17 -11.71 -1.12
N GLY A 296 11.63 -11.70 -2.34
CA GLY A 296 12.43 -11.56 -3.55
C GLY A 296 13.22 -10.26 -3.60
N ARG A 297 12.63 -9.15 -3.14
CA ARG A 297 13.19 -7.79 -3.32
C ARG A 297 13.87 -7.17 -2.10
N THR A 298 13.48 -7.57 -0.89
CA THR A 298 14.05 -7.05 0.37
C THR A 298 15.57 -7.17 0.40
N GLU A 299 16.23 -6.18 0.99
CA GLU A 299 17.68 -6.20 1.18
C GLU A 299 18.13 -7.38 2.07
N MET A 300 19.19 -8.08 1.67
CA MET A 300 19.71 -9.26 2.36
C MET A 300 21.23 -9.29 2.28
N ASN A 301 21.87 -9.93 3.27
CA ASN A 301 23.29 -10.25 3.24
C ASN A 301 23.52 -11.77 3.42
N ARG A 302 24.79 -12.19 3.51
CA ARG A 302 25.16 -13.61 3.68
C ARG A 302 24.71 -14.27 4.99
N GLU A 303 24.29 -13.48 5.98
CA GLU A 303 23.78 -14.00 7.26
C GLU A 303 22.31 -14.45 7.14
N ILE A 304 21.66 -14.13 6.01
CA ILE A 304 20.30 -14.56 5.71
C ILE A 304 20.32 -15.92 5.02
N ASN A 305 19.56 -16.86 5.55
CA ASN A 305 19.37 -18.20 5.00
C ASN A 305 18.51 -18.14 3.72
N LEU A 306 19.17 -17.89 2.59
CA LEU A 306 18.51 -17.75 1.29
C LEU A 306 17.88 -19.07 0.82
N THR A 307 18.46 -20.21 1.19
CA THR A 307 17.93 -21.55 0.89
C THR A 307 16.57 -21.76 1.54
N LEU A 308 16.43 -21.42 2.83
CA LEU A 308 15.13 -21.47 3.51
C LEU A 308 14.10 -20.57 2.84
N ILE A 309 14.45 -19.32 2.52
CA ILE A 309 13.53 -18.39 1.85
C ILE A 309 13.06 -18.94 0.51
N ASN A 310 13.99 -19.44 -0.30
CA ASN A 310 13.69 -20.04 -1.61
C ASN A 310 12.75 -21.25 -1.46
N TYR A 311 13.07 -22.15 -0.51
CA TYR A 311 12.25 -23.31 -0.21
C TYR A 311 10.81 -22.95 0.18
N GLU A 312 10.65 -21.96 1.05
CA GLU A 312 9.33 -21.49 1.51
C GLU A 312 8.49 -20.87 0.38
N ILE A 313 9.12 -20.17 -0.57
CA ILE A 313 8.46 -19.65 -1.77
C ILE A 313 7.98 -20.80 -2.68
N VAL A 314 8.81 -21.83 -2.90
CA VAL A 314 8.41 -23.01 -3.68
C VAL A 314 7.28 -23.78 -2.98
N ARG A 315 7.32 -23.90 -1.64
CA ARG A 315 6.24 -24.56 -0.89
C ARG A 315 4.93 -23.80 -1.04
N PHE A 316 4.96 -22.49 -0.91
CA PHE A 316 3.79 -21.65 -1.16
C PHE A 316 3.26 -21.81 -2.59
N ALA A 317 4.13 -21.89 -3.59
CA ALA A 317 3.74 -22.16 -4.97
C ALA A 317 3.03 -23.52 -5.12
N TYR A 318 3.55 -24.57 -4.49
CA TYR A 318 2.91 -25.89 -4.48
C TYR A 318 1.51 -25.86 -3.83
N GLU A 319 1.39 -25.27 -2.64
CA GLU A 319 0.11 -25.09 -1.93
C GLU A 319 -0.90 -24.29 -2.77
N MET A 320 -0.44 -23.18 -3.37
CA MET A 320 -1.24 -22.35 -4.26
C MET A 320 -1.75 -23.15 -5.46
N GLY A 321 -0.89 -23.96 -6.10
CA GLY A 321 -1.26 -24.77 -7.26
C GLY A 321 -2.33 -25.82 -6.94
N GLN A 322 -2.25 -26.46 -5.77
CA GLN A 322 -3.29 -27.38 -5.29
C GLN A 322 -4.63 -26.67 -5.11
N GLN A 323 -4.62 -25.50 -4.48
CA GLN A 323 -5.84 -24.73 -4.17
C GLN A 323 -6.44 -24.07 -5.41
N TYR A 324 -5.60 -23.62 -6.35
CA TYR A 324 -6.03 -23.17 -7.66
C TYR A 324 -6.79 -24.28 -8.39
N ASN A 325 -6.28 -25.51 -8.43
CA ASN A 325 -6.97 -26.62 -9.09
C ASN A 325 -8.32 -26.95 -8.45
N ALA A 326 -8.47 -26.75 -7.14
CA ALA A 326 -9.76 -26.91 -6.46
C ALA A 326 -10.76 -25.78 -6.78
N LYS A 327 -10.29 -24.55 -6.98
CA LYS A 327 -11.12 -23.35 -7.21
C LYS A 327 -10.53 -22.42 -8.28
N PRO A 328 -10.44 -22.84 -9.55
CA PRO A 328 -9.63 -22.14 -10.57
C PRO A 328 -10.19 -20.77 -10.97
N ASN A 329 -11.50 -20.55 -10.79
CA ASN A 329 -12.17 -19.30 -11.16
C ASN A 329 -12.07 -18.20 -10.08
N ALA A 330 -11.35 -18.39 -8.98
CA ALA A 330 -11.21 -17.33 -7.98
C ALA A 330 -10.34 -16.17 -8.53
N PRO A 331 -10.77 -14.89 -8.38
CA PRO A 331 -10.15 -13.76 -9.07
C PRO A 331 -8.73 -13.43 -8.58
N HIS A 332 -8.37 -13.83 -7.36
CA HIS A 332 -7.07 -13.51 -6.76
C HIS A 332 -5.90 -14.31 -7.36
N TRP A 333 -6.15 -15.44 -8.03
CA TRP A 333 -5.07 -16.34 -8.46
C TRP A 333 -4.09 -15.72 -9.44
N ARG A 334 -4.57 -14.84 -10.34
CA ARG A 334 -3.68 -14.14 -11.27
C ARG A 334 -2.72 -13.22 -10.54
N LEU A 335 -3.19 -12.52 -9.50
CA LEU A 335 -2.32 -11.70 -8.66
C LEU A 335 -1.31 -12.59 -7.91
N CYS A 336 -1.76 -13.68 -7.30
CA CYS A 336 -0.86 -14.58 -6.58
C CYS A 336 0.23 -15.16 -7.49
N ALA A 337 -0.13 -15.63 -8.68
CA ALA A 337 0.80 -16.14 -9.68
C ALA A 337 1.79 -15.07 -10.16
N PHE A 338 1.33 -13.83 -10.37
CA PHE A 338 2.20 -12.70 -10.69
C PHE A 338 3.19 -12.42 -9.57
N ARG A 339 2.75 -12.43 -8.30
CA ARG A 339 3.62 -12.15 -7.16
C ARG A 339 4.66 -13.24 -6.87
N ILE A 340 4.33 -14.50 -7.10
CA ILE A 340 5.32 -15.58 -7.05
C ILE A 340 6.34 -15.42 -8.17
N TYR A 341 5.91 -15.08 -9.39
CA TYR A 341 6.82 -14.78 -10.49
C TYR A 341 7.77 -13.62 -10.13
N THR A 342 7.25 -12.54 -9.52
CA THR A 342 8.07 -11.38 -9.14
C THR A 342 8.98 -11.62 -7.93
N ALA A 343 8.82 -12.73 -7.21
CA ALA A 343 9.80 -13.14 -6.21
C ALA A 343 11.15 -13.50 -6.88
N TYR A 344 11.11 -14.09 -8.07
CA TYR A 344 12.30 -14.50 -8.83
C TYR A 344 12.74 -13.46 -9.86
N GLN A 345 11.78 -12.88 -10.58
CA GLN A 345 12.03 -11.90 -11.64
C GLN A 345 11.70 -10.49 -11.18
N PRO A 346 12.54 -9.49 -11.50
CA PRO A 346 12.27 -8.13 -11.07
C PRO A 346 11.04 -7.56 -11.79
N GLU A 347 10.17 -6.86 -11.06
CA GLU A 347 8.99 -6.20 -11.63
C GLU A 347 9.38 -5.03 -12.55
N PHE A 348 10.48 -4.35 -12.19
CA PHE A 348 11.08 -3.27 -12.97
C PHE A 348 12.54 -3.59 -13.27
N SER A 349 13.08 -3.12 -14.41
CA SER A 349 14.44 -3.45 -14.87
C SER A 349 15.55 -3.18 -13.84
N ASN A 350 15.33 -2.20 -12.95
CA ASN A 350 16.30 -1.75 -11.95
C ASN A 350 15.99 -2.27 -10.54
N SER A 351 15.04 -3.20 -10.40
CA SER A 351 14.66 -3.78 -9.10
C SER A 351 15.38 -5.09 -8.81
N THR A 352 15.49 -5.43 -7.53
CA THR A 352 16.08 -6.68 -7.07
C THR A 352 15.02 -7.77 -6.95
N ALA A 353 15.36 -8.98 -7.34
CA ALA A 353 14.60 -10.22 -7.16
C ALA A 353 15.60 -11.37 -6.94
N LEU A 354 15.16 -12.59 -6.65
CA LEU A 354 16.09 -13.70 -6.35
C LEU A 354 17.08 -13.97 -7.50
N LEU A 355 16.62 -13.97 -8.77
CA LEU A 355 17.49 -14.26 -9.91
C LEU A 355 18.47 -13.12 -10.23
N THR A 356 18.16 -11.88 -9.87
CA THR A 356 19.13 -10.78 -10.00
C THR A 356 20.10 -10.76 -8.82
N ARG A 357 19.64 -11.10 -7.61
CA ARG A 357 20.46 -11.19 -6.40
C ARG A 357 21.62 -12.18 -6.55
N VAL A 358 21.37 -13.37 -7.10
CA VAL A 358 22.40 -14.42 -7.31
C VAL A 358 23.37 -14.15 -8.47
N LYS A 359 23.25 -13.02 -9.16
CA LYS A 359 24.25 -12.59 -10.16
C LYS A 359 25.49 -11.98 -9.52
N SER A 360 25.38 -11.52 -8.27
CA SER A 360 26.44 -10.80 -7.57
C SER A 360 26.83 -11.49 -6.26
N ALA A 361 28.01 -11.17 -5.74
CA ALA A 361 28.40 -11.55 -4.39
C ALA A 361 27.48 -10.87 -3.35
N PRO A 362 27.24 -11.49 -2.18
CA PRO A 362 27.74 -12.79 -1.74
C PRO A 362 26.90 -13.99 -2.22
N PHE A 363 25.84 -13.78 -2.99
CA PHE A 363 24.82 -14.81 -3.27
C PHE A 363 25.09 -15.68 -4.51
N THR A 364 26.24 -15.52 -5.16
CA THR A 364 26.56 -16.26 -6.39
C THR A 364 26.56 -17.78 -6.21
N ALA A 365 26.89 -18.28 -5.01
CA ALA A 365 26.86 -19.71 -4.69
C ALA A 365 25.46 -20.34 -4.80
N TYR A 366 24.39 -19.55 -4.60
CA TYR A 366 23.01 -20.03 -4.64
C TYR A 366 22.41 -20.04 -6.05
N ARG A 367 23.17 -19.68 -7.09
CA ARG A 367 22.64 -19.51 -8.46
C ARG A 367 21.94 -20.76 -8.99
N ALA A 368 22.56 -21.94 -8.81
CA ALA A 368 21.98 -23.20 -9.29
C ALA A 368 20.69 -23.55 -8.54
N GLU A 369 20.67 -23.37 -7.22
CA GLU A 369 19.52 -23.65 -6.37
C GLU A 369 18.33 -22.73 -6.70
N ILE A 370 18.56 -21.41 -6.80
CA ILE A 370 17.53 -20.43 -7.16
C ILE A 370 17.01 -20.66 -8.58
N GLN A 371 17.90 -20.97 -9.54
CA GLN A 371 17.48 -21.27 -10.91
C GLN A 371 16.63 -22.53 -10.96
N GLY A 372 17.04 -23.61 -10.29
CA GLY A 372 16.27 -24.86 -10.23
C GLY A 372 14.89 -24.67 -9.60
N ALA A 373 14.77 -23.84 -8.57
CA ALA A 373 13.49 -23.46 -7.98
C ALA A 373 12.61 -22.68 -8.96
N TYR A 374 13.19 -21.70 -9.66
CA TYR A 374 12.46 -20.93 -10.66
C TYR A 374 11.97 -21.80 -11.83
N ASP A 375 12.76 -22.79 -12.25
CA ASP A 375 12.39 -23.69 -13.34
C ASP A 375 11.13 -24.52 -13.05
N VAL A 376 10.88 -24.85 -11.78
CA VAL A 376 9.65 -25.56 -11.35
C VAL A 376 8.50 -24.61 -10.98
N VAL A 377 8.79 -23.38 -10.55
CA VAL A 377 7.79 -22.35 -10.23
C VAL A 377 7.20 -21.70 -11.49
N LEU A 378 8.04 -21.44 -12.49
CA LEU A 378 7.66 -20.71 -13.70
C LEU A 378 6.52 -21.39 -14.48
N PRO A 379 6.48 -22.72 -14.68
CA PRO A 379 5.37 -23.40 -15.34
C PRO A 379 4.03 -23.18 -14.62
N LEU A 380 4.03 -23.16 -13.28
CA LEU A 380 2.82 -22.87 -12.50
C LEU A 380 2.34 -21.44 -12.73
N ALA A 381 3.23 -20.46 -12.55
CA ALA A 381 2.88 -19.06 -12.71
C ALA A 381 2.38 -18.76 -14.13
N ASN A 382 3.07 -19.28 -15.15
CA ASN A 382 2.65 -19.14 -16.55
C ASN A 382 1.32 -19.84 -16.83
N GLY A 383 1.09 -21.02 -16.24
CA GLY A 383 -0.18 -21.72 -16.33
C GLY A 383 -1.33 -20.81 -15.89
N ILE A 384 -1.24 -20.22 -14.71
CA ILE A 384 -2.32 -19.38 -14.18
C ILE A 384 -2.45 -18.04 -14.95
N LEU A 385 -1.33 -17.44 -15.37
CA LEU A 385 -1.34 -16.13 -16.04
C LEU A 385 -1.79 -16.18 -17.50
N LYS A 386 -1.48 -17.25 -18.23
CA LYS A 386 -1.77 -17.39 -19.67
C LYS A 386 -3.10 -18.08 -19.96
N LEU A 387 -3.69 -18.75 -18.99
CA LEU A 387 -5.00 -19.39 -19.15
C LEU A 387 -6.14 -18.35 -19.24
N PRO A 388 -7.29 -18.73 -19.82
CA PRO A 388 -8.43 -17.85 -19.95
C PRO A 388 -8.81 -17.23 -18.60
N PRO A 389 -9.14 -15.93 -18.56
CA PRO A 389 -9.60 -15.30 -17.33
C PRO A 389 -10.91 -15.95 -16.85
N PRO A 390 -11.21 -15.90 -15.54
CA PRO A 390 -12.50 -16.36 -15.04
C PRO A 390 -13.68 -15.64 -15.73
N PRO A 391 -14.77 -16.33 -16.10
CA PRO A 391 -14.96 -17.79 -16.03
C PRO A 391 -14.30 -18.52 -17.21
N GLY A 392 -13.54 -19.59 -16.95
CA GLY A 392 -12.86 -20.37 -18.00
C GLY A 392 -11.44 -20.84 -17.67
N ALA A 393 -11.01 -20.60 -16.43
CA ALA A 393 -9.70 -21.02 -15.94
C ALA A 393 -9.59 -22.56 -15.94
N LYS A 394 -8.53 -23.08 -16.57
CA LYS A 394 -8.25 -24.53 -16.60
C LYS A 394 -7.36 -24.93 -15.43
N PRO A 395 -7.44 -26.17 -14.93
CA PRO A 395 -6.49 -26.67 -13.95
C PRO A 395 -5.07 -26.66 -14.52
N VAL A 396 -4.10 -26.44 -13.63
CA VAL A 396 -2.67 -26.60 -13.93
C VAL A 396 -2.38 -28.10 -14.12
N PRO A 397 -1.54 -28.49 -15.09
CA PRO A 397 -1.21 -29.89 -15.33
C PRO A 397 -0.64 -30.61 -14.09
N PRO A 398 -0.99 -31.88 -13.81
CA PRO A 398 -0.47 -32.63 -12.67
C PRO A 398 1.05 -32.67 -12.60
N LYS A 399 1.72 -32.73 -13.76
CA LYS A 399 3.19 -32.72 -13.86
C LYS A 399 3.81 -31.50 -13.17
N VAL A 400 3.19 -30.32 -13.28
CA VAL A 400 3.72 -29.10 -12.65
C VAL A 400 3.73 -29.24 -11.12
N LEU A 401 2.66 -29.81 -10.54
CA LEU A 401 2.58 -30.03 -9.10
C LEU A 401 3.54 -31.15 -8.65
N SER A 402 3.73 -32.20 -9.45
CA SER A 402 4.71 -33.25 -9.13
C SER A 402 6.15 -32.75 -9.20
N ASP A 403 6.49 -31.90 -10.19
CA ASP A 403 7.82 -31.31 -10.33
C ASP A 403 8.13 -30.39 -9.13
N LEU A 404 7.17 -29.57 -8.70
CA LEU A 404 7.28 -28.74 -7.49
C LEU A 404 7.51 -29.60 -6.24
N LYS A 405 6.73 -30.66 -6.06
CA LYS A 405 6.86 -31.57 -4.91
C LYS A 405 8.20 -32.28 -4.89
N ALA A 406 8.66 -32.78 -6.04
CA ALA A 406 9.97 -33.43 -6.17
C ALA A 406 11.12 -32.46 -5.85
N TRP A 407 11.01 -31.20 -6.27
CA TRP A 407 12.00 -30.18 -5.91
C TRP A 407 12.02 -29.94 -4.39
N LEU A 408 10.86 -29.82 -3.74
CA LEU A 408 10.77 -29.64 -2.28
C LEU A 408 11.42 -30.82 -1.54
N ASP A 409 11.13 -32.04 -1.94
CA ASP A 409 11.68 -33.24 -1.29
C ASP A 409 13.21 -33.32 -1.40
N ALA A 410 13.78 -32.80 -2.50
CA ALA A 410 15.22 -32.80 -2.76
C ALA A 410 15.98 -31.63 -2.11
N ASN A 411 15.31 -30.55 -1.73
CA ASN A 411 15.93 -29.28 -1.30
C ASN A 411 15.47 -28.83 0.09
N THR A 412 15.20 -29.77 1.00
CA THR A 412 14.81 -29.44 2.37
C THR A 412 15.93 -28.67 3.09
N PRO A 413 15.64 -27.49 3.69
CA PRO A 413 16.64 -26.71 4.41
C PRO A 413 17.17 -27.43 5.65
N GLU A 414 18.42 -27.14 6.04
CA GLU A 414 19.04 -27.72 7.24
C GLU A 414 18.35 -27.31 8.54
N ASN A 415 17.76 -26.12 8.57
CA ASN A 415 17.04 -25.57 9.71
C ASN A 415 16.02 -24.52 9.25
N ASP A 416 15.05 -24.23 10.12
CA ASP A 416 14.01 -23.23 9.90
C ASP A 416 14.40 -21.82 10.42
N ILE A 417 15.70 -21.51 10.58
CA ILE A 417 16.18 -20.21 11.09
C ILE A 417 16.59 -19.31 9.93
N ILE A 418 16.03 -18.11 9.87
CA ILE A 418 16.29 -17.14 8.78
C ILE A 418 17.64 -16.45 8.92
N GLY A 419 18.05 -16.16 10.15
CA GLY A 419 19.28 -15.44 10.39
C GLY A 419 19.55 -15.19 11.87
N PRO A 420 20.54 -14.34 12.19
CA PRO A 420 20.94 -14.08 13.57
C PRO A 420 19.76 -13.57 14.40
N ASN A 421 19.64 -14.07 15.64
CA ASN A 421 18.64 -13.66 16.62
C ASN A 421 17.16 -13.83 16.20
N THR A 422 16.92 -14.58 15.11
CA THR A 422 15.55 -14.95 14.69
C THR A 422 15.05 -16.19 15.42
N LYS A 423 13.73 -16.32 15.51
CA LYS A 423 13.07 -17.55 15.93
C LYS A 423 12.89 -18.48 14.71
N PRO A 424 12.86 -19.81 14.91
CA PRO A 424 12.49 -20.74 13.85
C PRO A 424 11.13 -20.37 13.23
N LEU A 425 11.02 -20.47 11.91
CA LEU A 425 9.78 -20.21 11.17
C LEU A 425 8.66 -21.19 11.52
N LYS A 426 9.04 -22.45 11.74
CA LYS A 426 8.12 -23.50 12.19
C LYS A 426 8.51 -23.87 13.61
N ASN A 427 7.52 -24.01 14.49
CA ASN A 427 7.77 -24.66 15.77
C ASN A 427 8.07 -26.13 15.49
N PRO A 428 9.16 -26.69 16.04
CA PRO A 428 9.53 -28.10 15.86
C PRO A 428 8.49 -29.06 16.41
#